data_AF-A0A3N5DJQ1-F1
#
_entry.id   AF-A0A3N5DJQ1-F1
#
_cell.length_a   1.000
_cell.length_b   1.000
_cell.length_c   1.000
_cell.angle_alpha   90.00
_cell.angle_beta   90.00
_cell.angle_gamma   90.00
#
_symmetry.space_group_name_H-M   'P 1'
#
loop_
_entity.id
_entity.type
_entity.pdbx_description
1 polymer ?
#
loop_
_entity_poly.entity_id
_entity_poly.type
_entity_poly.pdbx_seq_one_letter_code
_entity_poly.pdbx_strand_id
1 'polypeptide(L)'
;MTINPLYPHQVIINTKNLDIIELAERCELLTDILIDSENPAECAALCNYVYAHLEAIKESLDKPLSATRIEQLSVNDPSEFPKAKWLADSDDLCDYCQAVTRALLCRSLPSKTRHQLNGLLMRLVNALVNDLKTPRFLPTVTAE
;
A
#
# COMPACT_ATOMS: atom_id res chain seq x y z
N MET A 1 -4.21 5.85 -42.68
CA MET A 1 -3.16 6.48 -41.85
C MET A 1 -3.59 6.32 -40.41
N THR A 2 -3.22 5.19 -39.80
CA THR A 2 -3.75 4.72 -38.53
C THR A 2 -2.92 5.33 -37.40
N ILE A 3 -3.54 6.19 -36.61
CA ILE A 3 -2.91 6.80 -35.43
C ILE A 3 -2.75 5.68 -34.39
N ASN A 4 -1.49 5.34 -34.12
CA ASN A 4 -1.08 4.32 -33.19
C ASN A 4 -1.17 4.90 -31.76
N PRO A 5 -2.02 4.39 -30.84
CA PRO A 5 -1.99 4.84 -29.46
C PRO A 5 -0.70 4.37 -28.79
N LEU A 6 0.14 5.33 -28.42
CA LEU A 6 1.50 5.17 -27.92
C LEU A 6 1.54 4.70 -26.45
N TYR A 7 0.79 3.67 -26.04
CA TYR A 7 0.97 3.01 -24.73
C TYR A 7 0.56 1.53 -24.77
N PRO A 8 1.44 0.61 -25.21
CA PRO A 8 1.18 -0.83 -25.15
C PRO A 8 2.01 -1.47 -24.03
N HIS A 9 1.74 -1.12 -22.77
CA HIS A 9 2.11 -2.00 -21.66
C HIS A 9 0.92 -2.13 -20.74
N GLN A 10 0.13 -3.19 -20.91
CA GLN A 10 -0.44 -3.85 -19.76
C GLN A 10 0.76 -4.25 -18.90
N VAL A 11 1.13 -3.40 -17.93
CA VAL A 11 2.05 -3.81 -16.88
C VAL A 11 1.31 -4.94 -16.19
N ILE A 12 1.75 -6.16 -16.44
CA ILE A 12 1.32 -7.31 -15.66
C ILE A 12 1.78 -7.00 -14.24
N ILE A 13 0.86 -6.56 -13.40
CA ILE A 13 1.13 -6.32 -11.98
C ILE A 13 1.33 -7.72 -11.38
N ASN A 14 2.56 -8.20 -11.35
CA ASN A 14 2.85 -9.48 -10.72
C ASN A 14 2.85 -9.29 -9.20
N THR A 15 1.67 -9.33 -8.60
CA THR A 15 1.48 -9.34 -7.14
C THR A 15 1.62 -10.75 -6.55
N LYS A 16 1.67 -11.80 -7.38
CA LYS A 16 1.52 -13.20 -6.93
C LYS A 16 2.70 -13.76 -6.14
N ASN A 17 3.87 -13.11 -6.19
CA ASN A 17 5.09 -13.55 -5.50
C ASN A 17 5.59 -12.55 -4.46
N LEU A 18 4.91 -11.40 -4.30
CA LEU A 18 5.32 -10.38 -3.35
C LEU A 18 4.72 -10.65 -1.98
N ASP A 19 5.52 -10.47 -0.93
CA ASP A 19 4.99 -10.50 0.43
C ASP A 19 4.14 -9.25 0.74
N ILE A 20 3.36 -9.30 1.82
CA ILE A 20 2.43 -8.23 2.18
C ILE A 20 3.13 -6.88 2.42
N ILE A 21 4.37 -6.89 2.92
CA ILE A 21 5.14 -5.67 3.18
C ILE A 21 5.74 -5.12 1.89
N GLU A 22 6.25 -5.98 0.99
CA GLU A 22 6.71 -5.57 -0.33
C GLU A 22 5.58 -4.94 -1.15
N LEU A 23 4.36 -5.50 -1.07
CA LEU A 23 3.19 -4.89 -1.70
C LEU A 23 2.90 -3.49 -1.13
N ALA A 24 3.01 -3.33 0.19
CA ALA A 24 2.76 -2.06 0.86
C ALA A 24 3.84 -1.00 0.54
N GLU A 25 5.12 -1.38 0.53
CA GLU A 25 6.23 -0.53 0.11
C GLU A 25 6.07 -0.07 -1.35
N ARG A 26 5.53 -0.94 -2.20
CA ARG A 26 5.26 -0.55 -3.59
C ARG A 26 4.11 0.44 -3.70
N CYS A 27 3.09 0.35 -2.85
CA CYS A 27 2.07 1.39 -2.74
C CYS A 27 2.69 2.72 -2.32
N GLU A 28 3.59 2.73 -1.31
CA GLU A 28 4.28 3.93 -0.82
C GLU A 28 5.02 4.64 -1.96
N LEU A 29 5.86 3.90 -2.70
CA LEU A 29 6.57 4.43 -3.86
C LEU A 29 5.63 4.98 -4.94
N LEU A 30 4.55 4.25 -5.26
CA LEU A 30 3.58 4.68 -6.27
C LEU A 30 2.85 5.96 -5.84
N THR A 31 2.55 6.11 -4.55
CA THR A 31 1.93 7.33 -4.03
C THR A 31 2.88 8.51 -4.00
N ASP A 32 4.18 8.30 -3.76
CA ASP A 32 5.18 9.36 -3.88
C ASP A 32 5.26 9.88 -5.32
N ILE A 33 5.34 8.97 -6.31
CA ILE A 33 5.33 9.34 -7.73
C ILE A 33 4.01 10.06 -8.10
N LEU A 34 2.88 9.65 -7.52
CA LEU A 34 1.57 10.27 -7.77
C LEU A 34 1.49 11.72 -7.26
N ILE A 35 2.23 12.07 -6.21
CA ILE A 35 2.29 13.44 -5.68
C ILE A 35 3.01 14.37 -6.64
N ASP A 36 4.07 13.88 -7.26
CA ASP A 36 4.92 14.64 -8.18
C ASP A 36 4.38 14.67 -9.63
N SER A 37 3.43 13.80 -9.97
CA SER A 37 2.86 13.74 -11.32
C SER A 37 1.74 14.75 -11.55
N GLU A 38 1.89 15.57 -12.59
CA GLU A 38 0.85 16.47 -13.09
C GLU A 38 0.05 15.88 -14.27
N ASN A 39 0.50 14.75 -14.82
CA ASN A 39 -0.10 14.14 -16.00
C ASN A 39 -1.34 13.31 -15.61
N PRO A 40 -2.57 13.68 -16.04
CA PRO A 40 -3.78 12.99 -15.63
C PRO A 40 -3.84 11.51 -16.03
N ALA A 41 -3.21 11.14 -17.15
CA ALA A 41 -3.16 9.74 -17.60
C ALA A 41 -2.22 8.89 -16.75
N GLU A 42 -1.07 9.46 -16.37
CA GLU A 42 -0.12 8.83 -15.46
C GLU A 42 -0.71 8.71 -14.06
N CYS A 43 -1.32 9.76 -13.52
CA CYS A 43 -2.01 9.71 -12.23
C CYS A 43 -3.09 8.62 -12.19
N ALA A 44 -3.87 8.48 -13.27
CA ALA A 44 -4.88 7.43 -13.36
C ALA A 44 -4.24 6.04 -13.42
N ALA A 45 -3.14 5.86 -14.15
CA ALA A 45 -2.42 4.59 -14.18
C ALA A 45 -1.85 4.24 -12.79
N LEU A 46 -1.18 5.18 -12.12
CA LEU A 46 -0.65 5.03 -10.76
C LEU A 46 -1.75 4.68 -9.76
N CYS A 47 -2.90 5.36 -9.81
CA CYS A 47 -4.05 5.04 -8.95
C CYS A 47 -4.56 3.61 -9.20
N ASN A 48 -4.64 3.14 -10.46
CA ASN A 48 -5.01 1.76 -10.74
C ASN A 48 -3.97 0.76 -10.20
N TYR A 49 -2.67 1.07 -10.30
CA TYR A 49 -1.63 0.24 -9.71
C TYR A 49 -1.75 0.17 -8.19
N VAL A 50 -1.89 1.31 -7.50
CA VAL A 50 -2.08 1.36 -6.04
C VAL A 50 -3.30 0.54 -5.64
N TYR A 51 -4.42 0.72 -6.34
CA TYR A 51 -5.65 -0.02 -6.06
C TYR A 51 -5.46 -1.54 -6.14
N ALA A 52 -4.81 -2.04 -7.21
CA ALA A 52 -4.55 -3.48 -7.37
C ALA A 52 -3.60 -4.04 -6.29
N HIS A 53 -2.62 -3.27 -5.84
CA HIS A 53 -1.74 -3.69 -4.74
C HIS A 53 -2.49 -3.69 -3.41
N LEU A 54 -3.37 -2.73 -3.15
CA LEU A 54 -4.23 -2.71 -1.96
C LEU A 54 -5.18 -3.92 -1.92
N GLU A 55 -5.74 -4.34 -3.06
CA GLU A 55 -6.51 -5.59 -3.14
C GLU A 55 -5.65 -6.81 -2.79
N ALA A 56 -4.43 -6.90 -3.33
CA ALA A 56 -3.50 -7.99 -3.01
C ALA A 56 -3.04 -7.99 -1.54
N ILE A 57 -2.86 -6.82 -0.93
CA ILE A 57 -2.57 -6.68 0.50
C ILE A 57 -3.75 -7.23 1.31
N LYS A 58 -4.98 -6.84 0.98
CA LYS A 58 -6.18 -7.29 1.68
C LYS A 58 -6.35 -8.80 1.61
N GLU A 59 -6.14 -9.40 0.44
CA GLU A 59 -6.13 -10.87 0.27
C GLU A 59 -4.99 -11.58 1.03
N SER A 60 -3.98 -10.84 1.47
CA SER A 60 -2.81 -11.38 2.17
C SER A 60 -2.86 -11.13 3.68
N LEU A 61 -3.75 -10.27 4.19
CA LEU A 61 -3.93 -10.01 5.62
C LEU A 61 -4.37 -11.27 6.39
N ASP A 62 -5.21 -12.10 5.77
CA ASP A 62 -5.68 -13.36 6.34
C ASP A 62 -4.68 -14.52 6.19
N LYS A 63 -3.59 -14.32 5.44
CA LYS A 63 -2.59 -15.38 5.19
C LYS A 63 -1.52 -15.36 6.28
N PRO A 64 -0.99 -16.53 6.68
CA PRO A 64 0.13 -16.57 7.61
C PRO A 64 1.36 -15.88 6.98
N LEU A 65 2.05 -15.07 7.77
CA LEU A 65 3.32 -14.45 7.36
C LEU A 65 4.40 -15.52 7.15
N SER A 66 5.33 -15.26 6.24
CA SER A 66 6.50 -16.13 6.06
C SER A 66 7.42 -16.09 7.30
N ALA A 67 8.18 -17.17 7.53
CA ALA A 67 9.11 -17.25 8.66
C ALA A 67 10.12 -16.09 8.67
N THR A 68 10.64 -15.73 7.49
CA THR A 68 11.54 -14.58 7.31
C THR A 68 10.86 -13.27 7.73
N ARG A 69 9.57 -13.09 7.44
CA ARG A 69 8.85 -11.88 7.81
C ARG A 69 8.58 -11.79 9.30
N ILE A 70 8.26 -12.93 9.94
CA ILE A 70 8.10 -13.04 11.39
C ILE A 70 9.42 -12.68 12.08
N GLU A 71 10.55 -13.21 11.61
CA GLU A 71 11.88 -12.88 12.12
C GLU A 71 12.17 -11.38 12.04
N GLN A 72 11.90 -10.75 10.89
CA GLN A 72 12.08 -9.31 10.69
C GLN A 72 11.13 -8.42 11.52
N LEU A 73 10.02 -8.98 11.99
CA LEU A 73 9.03 -8.29 12.85
C LEU A 73 9.14 -8.73 14.32
N SER A 74 10.22 -9.44 14.68
CA SER A 74 10.50 -9.89 16.04
C SER A 74 11.43 -8.93 16.76
N VAL A 75 11.15 -8.65 18.03
CA VAL A 75 12.02 -7.87 18.93
C VAL A 75 12.40 -8.70 20.14
N ASN A 76 13.58 -8.43 20.71
CA ASN A 76 14.11 -9.23 21.82
C ASN A 76 13.46 -8.88 23.15
N ASP A 77 12.99 -7.64 23.31
CA ASP A 77 12.33 -7.16 24.52
C ASP A 77 10.88 -6.70 24.22
N PRO A 78 9.86 -7.19 24.95
CA PRO A 78 8.47 -6.74 24.80
C PRO A 78 8.27 -5.23 25.01
N SER A 79 9.17 -4.55 25.71
CA SER A 79 9.14 -3.09 25.89
C SER A 79 9.46 -2.30 24.62
N GLU A 80 10.01 -2.97 23.60
CA GLU A 80 10.26 -2.42 22.25
C GLU A 80 8.99 -2.39 21.39
N PHE A 81 7.90 -3.05 21.82
CA PHE A 81 6.63 -2.95 21.11
C PHE A 81 6.11 -1.51 21.13
N PRO A 82 5.57 -1.01 20.00
CA PRO A 82 5.04 0.34 19.96
C PRO A 82 3.88 0.49 20.94
N LYS A 83 3.97 1.53 21.76
CA LYS A 83 3.01 1.84 22.84
C LYS A 83 1.64 2.30 22.34
N ALA A 84 1.56 2.69 21.07
CA ALA A 84 0.33 3.15 20.45
C ALA A 84 0.01 2.24 19.26
N LYS A 85 -1.11 1.51 19.35
CA LYS A 85 -1.74 0.92 18.17
C LYS A 85 -2.42 2.06 17.41
N TRP A 86 -2.27 2.10 16.08
CA TRP A 86 -2.99 3.07 15.26
C TRP A 86 -4.51 2.89 15.41
N LEU A 87 -5.29 3.96 15.18
CA LEU A 87 -6.72 4.04 15.49
C LEU A 87 -7.61 3.07 14.67
N ALA A 88 -7.08 2.51 13.58
CA ALA A 88 -7.79 1.63 12.66
C ALA A 88 -6.99 0.33 12.48
N ASP A 89 -7.69 -0.81 12.40
CA ASP A 89 -7.06 -2.08 12.02
C ASP A 89 -6.56 -2.01 10.57
N SER A 90 -5.55 -2.82 10.22
CA SER A 90 -4.93 -2.78 8.88
C SER A 90 -5.95 -2.99 7.75
N ASP A 91 -7.02 -3.75 8.00
CA ASP A 91 -8.16 -3.93 7.10
C ASP A 91 -8.90 -2.62 6.81
N ASP A 92 -9.26 -1.86 7.86
CA ASP A 92 -9.94 -0.58 7.74
C ASP A 92 -9.05 0.44 7.00
N LEU A 93 -7.74 0.44 7.28
CA LEU A 93 -6.78 1.27 6.57
C LEU A 93 -6.72 0.93 5.07
N CYS A 94 -6.70 -0.36 4.72
CA CYS A 94 -6.80 -0.79 3.33
C CYS A 94 -8.09 -0.29 2.68
N ASP A 95 -9.23 -0.39 3.35
CA ASP A 95 -10.52 0.07 2.84
C ASP A 95 -10.55 1.60 2.62
N TYR A 96 -9.97 2.37 3.53
CA TYR A 96 -9.83 3.82 3.36
C TYR A 96 -8.92 4.17 2.17
N CYS A 97 -7.78 3.50 2.03
CA CYS A 97 -6.89 3.69 0.89
C CYS A 97 -7.61 3.38 -0.43
N GLN A 98 -8.35 2.27 -0.48
CA GLN A 98 -9.13 1.89 -1.66
C GLN A 98 -10.23 2.90 -1.98
N ALA A 99 -10.97 3.38 -0.97
CA ALA A 99 -12.01 4.39 -1.15
C ALA A 99 -11.46 5.69 -1.73
N VAL A 100 -10.35 6.19 -1.19
CA VAL A 100 -9.68 7.40 -1.69
C VAL A 100 -9.15 7.18 -3.11
N THR A 101 -8.54 6.02 -3.38
CA THR A 101 -8.02 5.69 -4.73
C THR A 101 -9.13 5.61 -5.76
N ARG A 102 -10.28 4.99 -5.43
CA ARG A 102 -11.47 4.97 -6.31
C ARG A 102 -12.00 6.38 -6.57
N ALA A 103 -12.02 7.24 -5.56
CA ALA A 103 -12.43 8.64 -5.74
C ALA A 103 -11.50 9.37 -6.72
N LEU A 104 -10.18 9.18 -6.61
CA LEU A 104 -9.18 9.77 -7.51
C LEU A 104 -9.35 9.33 -8.98
N LEU A 105 -9.82 8.10 -9.20
CA LEU A 105 -10.13 7.57 -10.54
C LEU A 105 -11.42 8.16 -11.14
N CYS A 106 -12.26 8.84 -10.35
CA CYS A 106 -13.42 9.54 -10.89
C CYS A 106 -13.00 10.78 -11.71
N ARG A 107 -13.48 10.87 -12.96
CA ARG A 107 -13.07 11.91 -13.93
C ARG A 107 -13.49 13.35 -13.60
N SER A 108 -14.33 13.57 -12.59
CA SER A 108 -15.00 14.87 -12.33
C SER A 108 -14.44 15.67 -11.13
N LEU A 109 -13.27 15.31 -10.59
CA LEU A 109 -12.72 16.01 -9.43
C LEU A 109 -12.07 17.36 -9.81
N PRO A 110 -12.37 18.45 -9.09
CA PRO A 110 -11.60 19.68 -9.18
C PRO A 110 -10.12 19.44 -8.85
N SER A 111 -9.21 20.15 -9.53
CA SER A 111 -7.76 19.98 -9.35
C SER A 111 -7.31 20.09 -7.88
N LYS A 112 -7.82 21.09 -7.14
CA LYS A 112 -7.54 21.26 -5.71
C LYS A 112 -7.94 20.04 -4.88
N THR A 113 -9.13 19.49 -5.12
CA THR A 113 -9.63 18.31 -4.42
C THR A 113 -8.80 17.08 -4.76
N ARG A 114 -8.42 16.90 -6.04
CA ARG A 114 -7.53 15.82 -6.46
C ARG A 114 -6.19 15.89 -5.72
N HIS A 115 -5.56 17.06 -5.65
CA HIS A 115 -4.29 17.23 -4.93
C HIS A 115 -4.41 16.90 -3.44
N GLN A 116 -5.50 17.34 -2.79
CA GLN A 116 -5.78 16.97 -1.40
C GLN A 116 -5.97 15.46 -1.22
N LEU A 117 -6.66 14.80 -2.15
CA LEU A 117 -6.87 13.35 -2.12
C LEU A 117 -5.59 12.56 -2.41
N ASN A 118 -4.70 13.03 -3.30
CA ASN A 118 -3.37 12.43 -3.50
C ASN A 118 -2.58 12.48 -2.19
N GLY A 119 -2.52 13.66 -1.54
CA GLY A 119 -1.84 13.83 -0.26
C GLY A 119 -2.43 12.98 0.86
N LEU A 120 -3.76 12.85 0.89
CA LEU A 120 -4.45 11.97 1.83
C LEU A 120 -4.09 10.50 1.58
N LEU A 121 -4.14 10.06 0.32
CA LEU A 121 -3.81 8.68 -0.06
C LEU A 121 -2.38 8.32 0.36
N MET A 122 -1.40 9.17 0.06
CA MET A 122 -0.01 8.98 0.47
C MET A 122 0.11 8.81 1.99
N ARG A 123 -0.52 9.69 2.78
CA ARG A 123 -0.47 9.59 4.25
C ARG A 123 -1.12 8.32 4.79
N LEU A 124 -2.22 7.87 4.18
CA LEU A 124 -2.89 6.63 4.56
C LEU A 124 -2.05 5.40 4.20
N VAL A 125 -1.45 5.38 3.00
CA VAL A 125 -0.54 4.32 2.57
C VAL A 125 0.67 4.25 3.49
N ASN A 126 1.30 5.38 3.81
CA ASN A 126 2.45 5.40 4.73
C ASN A 126 2.05 4.93 6.13
N ALA A 127 0.84 5.25 6.60
CA ALA A 127 0.32 4.71 7.86
C ALA A 127 0.16 3.19 7.80
N LEU A 128 -0.42 2.66 6.72
CA LEU A 128 -0.55 1.22 6.49
C LEU A 128 0.83 0.53 6.42
N VAL A 129 1.81 1.08 5.72
CA VAL A 129 3.18 0.53 5.63
C VAL A 129 3.81 0.47 7.02
N ASN A 130 3.72 1.55 7.80
CA ASN A 130 4.26 1.61 9.16
C ASN A 130 3.56 0.61 10.09
N ASP A 131 2.25 0.44 9.96
CA ASP A 131 1.50 -0.55 10.74
C ASP A 131 1.94 -1.97 10.38
N LEU A 132 2.02 -2.32 9.09
CA LEU A 132 2.48 -3.65 8.64
C LEU A 132 3.92 -3.95 9.07
N LYS A 133 4.79 -2.95 9.10
CA LYS A 133 6.19 -3.05 9.55
C LYS A 133 6.36 -3.02 11.08
N THR A 134 5.28 -2.80 11.82
CA THR A 134 5.34 -2.73 13.28
C THR A 134 5.76 -4.08 13.87
N PRO A 135 6.85 -4.11 14.68
CA PRO A 135 7.27 -5.31 15.38
C PRO A 135 6.18 -5.78 16.33
N ARG A 136 5.85 -7.06 16.25
CA ARG A 136 4.71 -7.67 16.97
C ARG A 136 4.96 -9.10 17.42
N PHE A 137 6.15 -9.63 17.15
CA PHE A 137 6.54 -10.97 17.52
C PHE A 137 7.67 -10.93 18.55
N LEU A 138 7.75 -11.96 19.38
CA LEU A 138 8.92 -12.25 20.19
C LEU A 138 9.61 -13.47 19.58
N PRO A 139 10.95 -13.57 19.66
CA PRO A 139 11.66 -14.80 19.36
C PRO A 139 10.98 -15.95 20.10
N THR A 140 10.60 -16.99 19.38
CA THR A 140 10.13 -18.21 20.01
C THR A 140 11.32 -18.79 20.75
N VAL A 141 11.36 -18.64 22.07
CA VAL A 141 12.31 -19.38 22.91
C VAL A 141 11.94 -20.85 22.75
N THR A 142 12.59 -21.55 21.84
CA THR A 142 12.60 -23.01 21.85
C THR A 142 13.33 -23.43 23.11
N ALA A 143 12.56 -23.67 24.16
CA ALA A 143 13.00 -24.48 25.27
C ALA A 143 13.05 -25.93 24.77
N GLU A 144 14.23 -26.40 24.36
CA GLU A 144 14.73 -27.77 24.52
C GLU A 144 16.17 -27.91 23.99
#